data_AF-A0A2V6YAU8-F1
#
_entry.id   AF-A0A2V6YAU8-F1
#
_cell.length_a   1.000
_cell.length_b   1.000
_cell.length_c   1.000
_cell.angle_alpha   90.00
_cell.angle_beta   90.00
_cell.angle_gamma   90.00
#
_symmetry.space_group_name_H-M   'P 1'
#
loop_
_entity.id
_entity.type
_entity.pdbx_description
1 polymer ?
#
loop_
_entity_poly.entity_id
_entity_poly.type
_entity_poly.pdbx_seq_one_letter_code
_entity_poly.pdbx_strand_id
1 'polypeptide(L)'
;MRASLHVIFLSVVIGGFAFWIVCVASAADVSVSEQTFGCILDWPQVRNTRIKHEDPKELAEAMRIFRDSVPNTEYPVGTILQLVPFEAMVKHPHTKFPKTNGWEFFALEVSAAGTKIRDRGDSVVNLSQGKTCLSCHQPAARFDFVCEKGHGCAPIPFNDQAIHALQQADARCAKK
;
A
#
# COMPACT_ATOMS: atom_id res chain seq x y z
N MET A 1 73.13 47.31 15.85
CA MET A 1 73.60 45.91 15.86
C MET A 1 72.53 45.05 15.20
N ARG A 2 72.93 44.21 14.23
CA ARG A 2 72.06 43.33 13.44
C ARG A 2 71.35 42.31 14.33
N ALA A 3 70.07 42.05 14.06
CA ALA A 3 69.44 40.77 14.38
C ALA A 3 68.54 40.36 13.21
N SER A 4 68.78 39.15 12.74
CA SER A 4 68.24 38.54 11.53
C SER A 4 66.98 37.71 11.83
N LEU A 5 66.20 37.49 10.77
CA LEU A 5 65.48 36.24 10.43
C LEU A 5 64.33 35.77 11.36
N HIS A 6 63.11 35.70 10.82
CA HIS A 6 62.50 34.47 10.28
C HIS A 6 61.08 34.76 9.77
N VAL A 7 60.86 34.44 8.49
CA VAL A 7 59.53 34.35 7.87
C VAL A 7 58.90 33.04 8.34
N ILE A 8 57.72 33.10 8.95
CA ILE A 8 56.86 31.93 9.17
C ILE A 8 55.49 32.27 8.57
N PHE A 9 55.25 31.77 7.37
CA PHE A 9 53.92 31.69 6.78
C PHE A 9 53.20 30.51 7.43
N LEU A 10 52.24 30.78 8.33
CA LEU A 10 51.32 29.75 8.81
C LEU A 10 50.00 29.89 8.04
N SER A 11 49.84 29.05 7.03
CA SER A 11 48.59 28.84 6.29
C SER A 11 47.53 28.28 7.25
N VAL A 12 46.51 29.07 7.57
CA VAL A 12 45.31 28.57 8.26
C VAL A 12 44.35 28.01 7.22
N VAL A 13 44.25 26.69 7.18
CA VAL A 13 43.30 25.94 6.36
C VAL A 13 41.88 26.19 6.87
N ILE A 14 41.03 26.73 5.99
CA ILE A 14 39.59 26.89 6.22
C ILE A 14 38.95 25.50 6.19
N GLY A 15 38.76 24.90 7.37
CA GLY A 15 37.99 23.67 7.54
C GLY A 15 36.49 23.98 7.57
N GLY A 16 35.90 24.19 6.40
CA GLY A 16 34.44 24.31 6.26
C GLY A 16 33.77 22.95 6.47
N PHE A 17 33.36 22.66 7.71
CA PHE A 17 32.40 21.59 7.98
C PHE A 17 31.02 22.04 7.49
N ALA A 18 30.72 21.77 6.23
CA ALA A 18 29.35 21.81 5.72
C ALA A 18 28.58 20.69 6.42
N PHE A 19 27.90 21.02 7.51
CA PHE A 19 26.95 20.14 8.18
C PHE A 19 25.76 19.96 7.23
N TRP A 20 25.83 18.94 6.38
CA TRP A 20 24.72 18.51 5.53
C TRP A 20 23.57 18.10 6.45
N ILE A 21 22.55 18.94 6.52
CA ILE A 21 21.25 18.58 7.07
C ILE A 21 20.71 17.46 6.18
N VAL A 22 20.76 16.24 6.68
CA VAL A 22 20.01 15.11 6.11
C VAL A 22 18.54 15.34 6.44
N CYS A 23 17.78 15.86 5.48
CA CYS A 23 16.33 15.82 5.55
C CYS A 23 15.89 14.36 5.49
N VAL A 24 15.53 13.78 6.63
CA VAL A 24 14.80 12.50 6.66
C VAL A 24 13.40 12.82 6.16
N ALA A 25 13.13 12.52 4.89
CA ALA A 25 11.76 12.56 4.37
C ALA A 25 10.95 11.52 5.15
N SER A 26 10.07 11.99 6.03
CA SER A 26 9.03 11.15 6.61
C SER A 26 8.19 10.62 5.45
N ALA A 27 8.05 9.30 5.34
CA ALA A 27 7.12 8.71 4.37
C ALA A 27 5.76 9.38 4.58
N ALA A 28 5.28 10.09 3.56
CA ALA A 28 4.03 10.84 3.64
C ALA A 28 2.94 9.90 4.17
N ASP A 29 2.23 10.32 5.23
CA ASP A 29 1.17 9.51 5.78
C ASP A 29 0.07 9.35 4.72
N VAL A 30 -0.26 8.10 4.36
CA VAL A 30 -1.31 7.82 3.39
C VAL A 30 -2.65 8.17 4.02
N SER A 31 -3.32 9.19 3.48
CA SER A 31 -4.65 9.60 3.92
C SER A 31 -5.71 8.75 3.26
N VAL A 32 -6.55 8.09 4.06
CA VAL A 32 -7.62 7.22 3.57
C VAL A 32 -8.95 7.70 4.13
N SER A 33 -9.89 7.94 3.22
CA SER A 33 -11.26 8.38 3.49
C SER A 33 -12.26 7.54 2.69
N GLU A 34 -13.55 7.74 2.90
CA GLU A 34 -14.60 7.09 2.10
C GLU A 34 -14.45 7.39 0.60
N GLN A 35 -13.98 8.59 0.25
CA GLN A 35 -13.76 9.01 -1.14
C GLN A 35 -12.60 8.28 -1.83
N THR A 36 -11.72 7.65 -1.05
CA THR A 36 -10.65 6.80 -1.58
C THR A 36 -11.21 5.63 -2.40
N PHE A 37 -12.38 5.11 -1.98
CA PHE A 37 -13.03 3.92 -2.52
C PHE A 37 -14.19 4.29 -3.45
N GLY A 38 -13.86 4.78 -4.65
CA GLY A 38 -14.83 5.04 -5.74
C GLY A 38 -15.27 3.77 -6.47
N CYS A 39 -15.79 3.93 -7.69
CA CYS A 39 -16.13 2.79 -8.55
C CYS A 39 -14.90 1.90 -8.78
N ILE A 40 -14.99 0.63 -8.40
CA ILE A 40 -13.87 -0.32 -8.52
C ILE A 40 -13.48 -0.60 -9.97
N LEU A 41 -14.43 -0.44 -10.91
CA LEU A 41 -14.21 -0.70 -12.34
C LEU A 41 -13.35 0.37 -13.03
N ASP A 42 -13.15 1.53 -12.40
CA ASP A 42 -12.27 2.59 -12.90
C ASP A 42 -10.78 2.24 -12.71
N TRP A 43 -10.46 1.22 -11.93
CA TRP A 43 -9.08 0.84 -11.61
C TRP A 43 -8.60 -0.27 -12.53
N PRO A 44 -7.32 -0.29 -12.93
CA PRO A 44 -6.78 -1.41 -13.69
C PRO A 44 -6.92 -2.72 -12.92
N GLN A 45 -7.03 -3.81 -13.68
CA GLN A 45 -7.25 -5.15 -13.16
C GLN A 45 -6.07 -6.05 -13.54
N VAL A 46 -5.56 -6.80 -12.57
CA VAL A 46 -4.67 -7.94 -12.82
C VAL A 46 -5.38 -9.18 -12.30
N ARG A 47 -5.67 -10.13 -13.19
CA ARG A 47 -6.54 -11.29 -12.91
C ARG A 47 -7.88 -10.81 -12.35
N ASN A 48 -8.24 -11.08 -11.09
CA ASN A 48 -9.49 -10.58 -10.49
C ASN A 48 -9.28 -9.44 -9.48
N THR A 49 -8.05 -8.97 -9.27
CA THR A 49 -7.78 -7.90 -8.30
C THR A 49 -7.70 -6.55 -9.00
N ARG A 50 -8.42 -5.57 -8.47
CA ARG A 50 -8.37 -4.17 -8.89
C ARG A 50 -7.31 -3.45 -8.07
N ILE A 51 -6.43 -2.73 -8.75
CA ILE A 51 -5.22 -2.14 -8.15
C ILE A 51 -5.20 -0.64 -8.45
N LYS A 52 -4.99 0.18 -7.42
CA LYS A 52 -4.87 1.63 -7.57
C LYS A 52 -3.65 2.15 -6.82
N HIS A 53 -3.04 3.17 -7.39
CA HIS A 53 -2.04 4.02 -6.76
C HIS A 53 -2.11 5.39 -7.45
N GLU A 54 -1.87 6.48 -6.73
CA GLU A 54 -1.94 7.85 -7.28
C GLU A 54 -0.77 8.15 -8.22
N ASP A 55 0.44 7.73 -7.85
CA ASP A 55 1.61 7.75 -8.73
C ASP A 55 1.54 6.61 -9.79
N PRO A 56 1.56 6.92 -11.11
CA PRO A 56 1.51 5.91 -12.17
C PRO A 56 2.70 4.93 -12.22
N LYS A 57 3.89 5.35 -11.77
CA LYS A 57 5.07 4.46 -11.72
C LYS A 57 4.91 3.43 -10.61
N GLU A 58 4.46 3.88 -9.44
CA GLU A 58 4.17 2.98 -8.32
C GLU A 58 2.97 2.08 -8.62
N LEU A 59 1.96 2.56 -9.36
CA LEU A 59 0.89 1.71 -9.89
C LEU A 59 1.45 0.58 -10.78
N ALA A 60 2.34 0.93 -11.71
CA ALA A 60 2.96 -0.05 -12.60
C ALA A 60 3.78 -1.09 -11.81
N GLU A 61 4.49 -0.65 -10.77
CA GLU A 61 5.26 -1.55 -9.90
C GLU A 61 4.35 -2.46 -9.07
N ALA A 62 3.30 -1.93 -8.44
CA ALA A 62 2.31 -2.71 -7.71
C ALA A 62 1.65 -3.78 -8.62
N MET A 63 1.30 -3.40 -9.85
CA MET A 63 0.74 -4.33 -10.84
C MET A 63 1.76 -5.40 -11.26
N ARG A 64 3.05 -5.05 -11.38
CA ARG A 64 4.14 -5.99 -11.69
C ARG A 64 4.32 -7.01 -10.55
N ILE A 65 4.43 -6.54 -9.31
CA ILE A 65 4.57 -7.39 -8.12
C ILE A 65 3.40 -8.40 -8.04
N PHE A 66 2.16 -7.92 -8.21
CA PHE A 66 0.97 -8.78 -8.17
C PHE A 66 0.91 -9.77 -9.33
N ARG A 67 1.20 -9.31 -10.56
CA ARG A 67 1.14 -10.15 -11.75
C ARG A 67 2.14 -11.30 -11.68
N ASP A 68 3.37 -10.98 -11.30
CA ASP A 68 4.53 -11.89 -11.38
C ASP A 68 4.72 -12.68 -10.07
N SER A 69 3.85 -12.49 -9.07
CA SER A 69 3.87 -13.15 -7.76
C SER A 69 5.25 -13.10 -7.10
N VAL A 70 5.86 -11.91 -7.06
CA VAL A 70 7.24 -11.75 -6.62
C VAL A 70 7.34 -11.94 -5.10
N PRO A 71 8.04 -12.98 -4.59
CA PRO A 71 8.18 -13.18 -3.15
C PRO A 71 9.13 -12.16 -2.52
N ASN A 72 8.94 -11.90 -1.23
CA ASN A 72 9.77 -11.02 -0.39
C ASN A 72 9.92 -9.60 -0.96
N THR A 73 8.90 -9.12 -1.68
CA THR A 73 8.87 -7.77 -2.25
C THR A 73 7.68 -7.04 -1.66
N GLU A 74 7.92 -5.86 -1.11
CA GLU A 74 6.85 -5.01 -0.57
C GLU A 74 6.15 -4.25 -1.69
N TYR A 75 4.84 -4.07 -1.56
CA TYR A 75 4.11 -3.16 -2.42
C TYR A 75 4.45 -1.70 -2.08
N PRO A 76 4.45 -0.80 -3.08
CA PRO A 76 4.59 0.63 -2.83
C PRO A 76 3.58 1.17 -1.81
N VAL A 77 4.04 2.03 -0.90
CA VAL A 77 3.19 2.77 0.04
C VAL A 77 2.19 3.62 -0.75
N GLY A 78 0.90 3.48 -0.45
CA GLY A 78 -0.20 4.08 -1.21
C GLY A 78 -0.93 3.09 -2.12
N THR A 79 -0.43 1.86 -2.26
CA THR A 79 -1.12 0.81 -3.04
C THR A 79 -2.46 0.47 -2.39
N ILE A 80 -3.51 0.40 -3.22
CA ILE A 80 -4.86 0.01 -2.83
C ILE A 80 -5.27 -1.22 -3.64
N LEU A 81 -5.75 -2.25 -2.95
CA LEU A 81 -6.25 -3.47 -3.58
C LEU A 81 -7.72 -3.69 -3.20
N GLN A 82 -8.54 -4.07 -4.19
CA GLN A 82 -9.88 -4.58 -3.98
C GLN A 82 -10.10 -5.84 -4.83
N LEU A 83 -10.50 -6.93 -4.18
CA LEU A 83 -10.97 -8.14 -4.87
C LEU A 83 -12.50 -8.08 -5.08
N VAL A 84 -13.22 -7.61 -4.07
CA VAL A 84 -14.68 -7.42 -4.07
C VAL A 84 -15.02 -5.99 -3.62
N PRO A 85 -16.18 -5.42 -4.02
CA PRO A 85 -16.48 -4.01 -3.75
C PRO A 85 -16.51 -3.62 -2.27
N PHE A 86 -16.86 -4.56 -1.39
CA PHE A 86 -17.12 -4.33 0.03
C PHE A 86 -15.92 -4.62 0.95
N GLU A 87 -14.75 -4.96 0.39
CA GLU A 87 -13.50 -5.13 1.16
C GLU A 87 -12.34 -4.44 0.41
N ALA A 88 -11.40 -3.86 1.16
CA ALA A 88 -10.20 -3.27 0.58
C ALA A 88 -8.98 -3.44 1.50
N MET A 89 -7.79 -3.26 0.95
CA MET A 89 -6.58 -3.07 1.73
C MET A 89 -5.72 -1.94 1.15
N VAL A 90 -5.12 -1.14 2.05
CA VAL A 90 -4.27 0.01 1.70
C VAL A 90 -2.90 -0.15 2.34
N LYS A 91 -1.83 0.03 1.54
CA LYS A 91 -0.45 -0.04 2.02
C LYS A 91 -0.04 1.29 2.63
N HIS A 92 0.27 1.28 3.92
CA HIS A 92 0.93 2.36 4.65
C HIS A 92 2.41 2.04 4.87
N PRO A 93 3.21 2.99 5.39
CA PRO A 93 4.52 2.65 5.95
C PRO A 93 4.40 1.52 6.97
N HIS A 94 5.35 0.59 6.96
CA HIS A 94 5.36 -0.59 7.84
C HIS A 94 5.11 -0.24 9.31
N THR A 95 5.68 0.86 9.79
CA THR A 95 5.57 1.32 11.17
C THR A 95 4.15 1.62 11.63
N LYS A 96 3.21 1.94 10.72
CA LYS A 96 1.82 2.24 11.06
C LYS A 96 1.02 0.98 11.39
N PHE A 97 1.25 -0.11 10.64
CA PHE A 97 0.63 -1.41 10.85
C PHE A 97 1.68 -2.53 10.88
N PRO A 98 2.47 -2.65 11.96
CA PRO A 98 3.65 -3.52 11.98
C PRO A 98 3.33 -5.01 11.83
N LYS A 99 2.13 -5.45 12.25
CA LYS A 99 1.70 -6.86 12.19
C LYS A 99 1.36 -7.33 10.78
N THR A 100 1.10 -6.40 9.86
CA THR A 100 0.57 -6.66 8.52
C THR A 100 1.51 -6.12 7.45
N ASN A 101 2.76 -5.83 7.82
CA ASN A 101 3.72 -5.13 7.00
C ASN A 101 3.19 -3.80 6.40
N GLY A 102 2.43 -3.02 7.16
CA GLY A 102 1.87 -1.74 6.71
C GLY A 102 0.50 -1.84 6.03
N TRP A 103 -0.07 -3.04 5.84
CA TRP A 103 -1.41 -3.17 5.28
C TRP A 103 -2.50 -2.85 6.29
N GLU A 104 -3.32 -1.87 5.97
CA GLU A 104 -4.59 -1.65 6.64
C GLU A 104 -5.71 -2.34 5.87
N PHE A 105 -6.58 -3.07 6.57
CA PHE A 105 -7.76 -3.70 5.98
C PHE A 105 -9.00 -2.85 6.21
N PHE A 106 -9.98 -2.96 5.31
CA PHE A 106 -11.22 -2.21 5.35
C PHE A 106 -12.41 -3.11 5.07
N ALA A 107 -13.45 -3.00 5.90
CA ALA A 107 -14.77 -3.47 5.57
C ALA A 107 -15.63 -2.27 5.17
N LEU A 108 -16.22 -2.35 3.98
CA LEU A 108 -16.91 -1.24 3.34
C LEU A 108 -18.39 -1.55 3.19
N GLU A 109 -19.23 -0.54 3.43
CA GLU A 109 -20.61 -0.52 2.95
C GLU A 109 -20.62 0.26 1.63
N VAL A 110 -21.17 -0.34 0.57
CA VAL A 110 -21.23 0.28 -0.76
C VAL A 110 -22.66 0.53 -1.18
N SER A 111 -22.91 1.72 -1.72
CA SER A 111 -24.21 2.11 -2.25
C SER A 111 -24.01 2.99 -3.49
N ALA A 112 -25.10 3.29 -4.20
CA ALA A 112 -25.05 4.25 -5.30
C ALA A 112 -24.63 5.66 -4.87
N ALA A 113 -24.80 6.02 -3.59
CA ALA A 113 -24.36 7.30 -3.04
C ALA A 113 -22.86 7.35 -2.74
N GLY A 114 -22.17 6.19 -2.74
CA GLY A 114 -20.75 6.09 -2.40
C GLY A 114 -20.46 4.98 -1.39
N THR A 115 -19.31 5.10 -0.73
CA THR A 115 -18.82 4.16 0.27
C THR A 115 -18.97 4.72 1.68
N LYS A 116 -19.26 3.85 2.64
CA LYS A 116 -18.99 4.09 4.06
C LYS A 116 -17.94 3.11 4.57
N ILE A 117 -17.04 3.57 5.42
CA ILE A 117 -16.09 2.68 6.10
C ILE A 117 -16.79 2.12 7.34
N ARG A 118 -17.15 0.85 7.31
CA ARG A 118 -17.78 0.17 8.45
C ARG A 118 -16.76 -0.14 9.54
N ASP A 119 -15.57 -0.55 9.13
CA ASP A 119 -14.45 -0.88 10.03
C ASP A 119 -13.11 -0.80 9.26
N ARG A 120 -12.02 -0.46 9.96
CA ARG A 120 -10.66 -0.36 9.39
C ARG A 120 -9.57 -0.68 10.41
N GLY A 121 -8.45 -1.23 9.96
CA GLY A 121 -7.29 -1.55 10.81
C GLY A 121 -6.67 -2.91 10.52
N ASP A 122 -5.83 -3.41 11.44
CA ASP A 122 -5.16 -4.72 11.32
C ASP A 122 -6.00 -5.90 11.86
N SER A 123 -7.13 -5.60 12.51
CA SER A 123 -7.97 -6.57 13.23
C SER A 123 -9.41 -6.63 12.71
N VAL A 124 -9.68 -6.02 11.55
CA VAL A 124 -10.99 -5.98 10.90
C VAL A 124 -11.50 -7.37 10.59
N VAL A 125 -12.79 -7.59 10.81
CA VAL A 125 -13.49 -8.84 10.47
C VAL A 125 -14.16 -8.73 9.10
N ASN A 126 -13.86 -9.70 8.23
CA ASN A 126 -14.41 -9.80 6.89
C ASN A 126 -15.94 -10.00 6.92
N LEU A 127 -16.62 -9.53 5.88
CA LEU A 127 -18.09 -9.53 5.85
C LEU A 127 -18.67 -10.91 5.56
N SER A 128 -17.90 -11.79 4.90
CA SER A 128 -18.40 -13.05 4.35
C SER A 128 -18.22 -14.28 5.26
N GLN A 129 -17.19 -14.30 6.10
CA GLN A 129 -16.82 -15.49 6.90
C GLN A 129 -16.73 -15.23 8.40
N GLY A 130 -16.81 -13.97 8.85
CA GLY A 130 -16.65 -13.61 10.26
C GLY A 130 -15.24 -13.86 10.80
N LYS A 131 -14.23 -13.92 9.92
CA LYS A 131 -12.81 -14.06 10.27
C LYS A 131 -12.08 -12.74 10.10
N THR A 132 -10.97 -12.53 10.81
CA THR A 132 -10.17 -11.32 10.58
C THR A 132 -9.56 -11.35 9.18
N CYS A 133 -9.51 -10.20 8.51
CA CYS A 133 -8.85 -10.06 7.21
C CYS A 133 -7.41 -10.58 7.30
N LEU A 134 -6.68 -10.18 8.35
CA LEU A 134 -5.33 -10.67 8.59
C LEU A 134 -5.24 -12.20 8.66
N SER A 135 -6.17 -12.91 9.30
CA SER A 135 -6.10 -14.37 9.38
C SER A 135 -6.16 -15.06 8.01
N CYS A 136 -6.89 -14.48 7.05
CA CYS A 136 -6.96 -14.99 5.68
C CYS A 136 -5.71 -14.64 4.87
N HIS A 137 -5.05 -13.52 5.18
CA HIS A 137 -3.88 -13.00 4.48
C HIS A 137 -2.54 -13.49 5.08
N GLN A 138 -2.54 -13.93 6.34
CA GLN A 138 -1.35 -14.40 7.06
C GLN A 138 -0.52 -15.46 6.32
N PRO A 139 -1.11 -16.47 5.63
CA PRO A 139 -0.31 -17.47 4.92
C PRO A 139 0.43 -16.89 3.70
N ALA A 140 0.08 -15.69 3.25
CA ALA A 140 0.76 -14.95 2.20
C ALA A 140 1.81 -13.95 2.73
N ALA A 141 2.31 -14.09 3.96
CA ALA A 141 3.32 -13.19 4.52
C ALA A 141 4.58 -13.04 3.63
N ARG A 142 4.97 -14.11 2.92
CA ARG A 142 6.06 -14.09 1.93
C ARG A 142 5.76 -13.21 0.70
N PHE A 143 4.50 -12.91 0.44
CA PHE A 143 4.03 -12.08 -0.67
C PHE A 143 3.44 -10.77 -0.14
N ASP A 144 4.05 -10.25 0.91
CA ASP A 144 3.65 -9.00 1.56
C ASP A 144 2.18 -9.02 1.99
N PHE A 145 1.72 -10.15 2.55
CA PHE A 145 0.33 -10.37 2.95
C PHE A 145 -0.69 -10.24 1.81
N VAL A 146 -0.28 -10.10 0.55
CA VAL A 146 -1.20 -10.12 -0.59
C VAL A 146 -1.32 -11.54 -1.11
N CYS A 147 -2.48 -12.14 -0.86
CA CYS A 147 -2.70 -13.54 -1.19
C CYS A 147 -3.27 -13.70 -2.62
N GLU A 148 -2.94 -14.81 -3.28
CA GLU A 148 -3.58 -15.28 -4.52
C GLU A 148 -3.60 -16.82 -4.55
N LYS A 149 -4.12 -17.39 -5.63
CA LYS A 149 -4.09 -18.82 -5.93
C LYS A 149 -2.66 -19.32 -5.96
N GLY A 150 -2.42 -20.44 -5.28
CA GLY A 150 -1.11 -21.08 -5.26
C GLY A 150 -0.07 -20.41 -4.35
N HIS A 151 -0.39 -19.31 -3.65
CA HIS A 151 0.60 -18.69 -2.76
C HIS A 151 0.06 -17.94 -1.53
N GLY A 152 -1.00 -18.48 -0.90
CA GLY A 152 -1.29 -18.19 0.52
C GLY A 152 -2.70 -17.71 0.87
N CYS A 153 -3.66 -17.71 -0.06
CA CYS A 153 -5.04 -17.41 0.34
C CYS A 153 -5.67 -18.58 1.09
N ALA A 154 -6.33 -18.29 2.21
CA ALA A 154 -7.38 -19.17 2.73
C ALA A 154 -8.52 -19.28 1.69
N PRO A 155 -9.24 -20.41 1.61
CA PRO A 155 -10.39 -20.53 0.73
C PRO A 155 -11.44 -19.43 1.01
N ILE A 156 -11.80 -18.69 -0.03
CA ILE A 156 -12.86 -17.68 -0.02
C ILE A 156 -14.16 -18.29 -0.59
N PRO A 157 -15.34 -17.78 -0.19
CA PRO A 157 -16.64 -18.34 -0.63
C PRO A 157 -17.03 -17.94 -2.07
N PHE A 158 -16.14 -17.27 -2.80
CA PHE A 158 -16.38 -16.77 -4.15
C PHE A 158 -15.38 -17.38 -5.13
N ASN A 159 -15.87 -17.93 -6.24
CA ASN A 159 -15.03 -18.27 -7.38
C ASN A 159 -14.80 -17.04 -8.27
N ASP A 160 -13.95 -17.18 -9.28
CA ASP A 160 -13.60 -16.07 -10.19
C ASP A 160 -14.82 -15.44 -10.87
N GLN A 161 -15.79 -16.26 -11.29
CA GLN A 161 -17.01 -15.77 -11.93
C GLN A 161 -17.87 -14.95 -10.97
N ALA A 162 -18.01 -15.41 -9.73
CA ALA A 162 -18.72 -14.70 -8.68
C ALA A 162 -18.02 -13.39 -8.32
N ILE A 163 -16.68 -13.39 -8.20
CA ILE A 163 -15.90 -12.18 -7.97
C ILE A 163 -16.13 -11.17 -9.11
N HIS A 164 -16.03 -11.61 -10.36
CA HIS A 164 -16.28 -10.76 -11.51
C HIS A 164 -17.70 -10.18 -11.48
N ALA A 165 -18.72 -11.01 -11.22
CA ALA A 165 -20.10 -10.56 -11.12
C ALA A 165 -20.31 -9.53 -10.00
N LEU A 166 -19.68 -9.72 -8.83
CA LEU A 166 -19.71 -8.77 -7.73
C LEU A 166 -19.08 -7.42 -8.13
N GLN A 167 -17.97 -7.44 -8.86
CA GLN A 167 -17.34 -6.21 -9.36
C GLN A 167 -18.24 -5.47 -10.37
N GLN A 168 -18.86 -6.20 -11.31
CA GLN A 168 -19.80 -5.61 -12.27
C GLN A 168 -21.07 -5.06 -11.60
N ALA A 169 -21.43 -5.60 -10.44
CA ALA A 169 -22.58 -5.18 -9.65
C ALA A 169 -22.25 -4.08 -8.62
N ASP A 170 -21.02 -3.54 -8.60
CA ASP A 170 -20.66 -2.46 -7.70
C ASP A 170 -21.59 -1.25 -7.89
N ALA A 171 -22.39 -0.95 -6.87
CA ALA A 171 -23.42 0.08 -6.92
C ALA A 171 -22.85 1.49 -7.17
N ARG A 172 -21.56 1.71 -6.90
CA ARG A 172 -20.85 2.96 -7.15
C ARG A 172 -20.52 3.16 -8.63
N CYS A 173 -20.49 2.08 -9.40
CA CYS A 173 -20.19 2.11 -10.82
C CYS A 173 -21.46 2.40 -11.61
N ALA A 174 -21.55 3.61 -12.16
CA ALA A 174 -22.64 3.95 -13.07
C ALA A 174 -22.70 2.92 -14.21
N LYS A 175 -23.90 2.40 -14.50
CA LYS A 175 -24.13 1.64 -15.72
C LYS A 175 -23.96 2.61 -16.88
N LYS A 176 -22.85 2.51 -17.61
CA LYS A 176 -22.66 3.23 -18.87
C LYS A 176 -23.48 2.58 -19.97
#